data_AF-A0A1C5JVC5-F1
#
_entry.id   AF-A0A1C5JVC5-F1
#
_cell.length_a   1.000
_cell.length_b   1.000
_cell.length_c   1.000
_cell.angle_alpha   90.00
_cell.angle_beta   90.00
_cell.angle_gamma   90.00
#
_symmetry.space_group_name_H-M   'P 1'
#
loop_
_entity.id
_entity.type
_entity.pdbx_description
1 polymer ?
#
loop_
_entity_poly.entity_id
_entity_poly.type
_entity_poly.pdbx_seq_one_letter_code
_entity_poly.pdbx_strand_id
1 'polypeptide(L)'
;MTDQHGELDAALERVIAAARAHLAAVRAAEGRIDDDNVWQAYVALNNASFAYDEQLLDAYGEVTPWDVESIDPDEADERFGGAEGVEATDPHPRVVSVRQRRDYRVPSVSALLRAAEAARREGIPEEDEPAPVEGVGEAVLELLQSGDGSLSALDVPELEPLDGVVMVSEVGTAVDLESFDDDDPVGPFQPAADDRLVGRLDEHPFLDLDEEHDHDHAH
;
A
#
# COMPACT_ATOMS: atom_id res chain seq x y z
N MET A 1 -18.34 -38.13 0.49
CA MET A 1 -18.03 -37.59 -0.85
C MET A 1 -19.19 -36.78 -1.44
N THR A 2 -20.46 -37.18 -1.32
CA THR A 2 -21.57 -36.36 -1.87
C THR A 2 -21.88 -35.10 -1.04
N ASP A 3 -21.52 -35.08 0.25
CA ASP A 3 -21.77 -33.95 1.17
C ASP A 3 -20.83 -32.75 0.92
N GLN A 4 -19.55 -33.04 0.63
CA GLN A 4 -18.48 -32.05 0.49
C GLN A 4 -18.69 -31.07 -0.67
N HIS A 5 -19.30 -31.51 -1.78
CA HIS A 5 -19.67 -30.61 -2.88
C HIS A 5 -20.80 -29.66 -2.49
N GLY A 6 -21.80 -30.14 -1.72
CA GLY A 6 -22.89 -29.30 -1.23
C GLY A 6 -22.44 -28.29 -0.18
N GLU A 7 -21.48 -28.67 0.67
CA GLU A 7 -20.86 -27.76 1.65
C GLU A 7 -20.06 -26.65 0.96
N LEU A 8 -19.30 -26.98 -0.08
CA LEU A 8 -18.54 -26.01 -0.86
C LEU A 8 -19.44 -25.06 -1.66
N ASP A 9 -20.49 -25.58 -2.31
CA ASP A 9 -21.50 -24.74 -2.97
C ASP A 9 -22.16 -23.79 -1.97
N ALA A 10 -22.48 -24.29 -0.76
CA ALA A 10 -23.03 -23.46 0.29
C ALA A 10 -22.02 -22.40 0.81
N ALA A 11 -20.72 -22.71 0.82
CA ALA A 11 -19.67 -21.76 1.17
C ALA A 11 -19.55 -20.65 0.12
N LEU A 12 -19.55 -21.00 -1.16
CA LEU A 12 -19.56 -20.02 -2.25
C LEU A 12 -20.80 -19.11 -2.19
N GLU A 13 -21.98 -19.68 -1.94
CA GLU A 13 -23.21 -18.88 -1.80
C GLU A 13 -23.15 -17.91 -0.61
N ARG A 14 -22.46 -18.26 0.49
CA ARG A 14 -22.22 -17.33 1.61
C ARG A 14 -21.35 -16.15 1.18
N VAL A 15 -20.29 -16.38 0.41
CA VAL A 15 -19.45 -15.30 -0.14
C VAL A 15 -20.28 -14.36 -1.01
N ILE A 16 -21.08 -14.91 -1.93
CA ILE A 16 -21.93 -14.12 -2.84
C ILE A 16 -22.96 -13.30 -2.05
N ALA A 17 -23.59 -13.89 -1.04
CA ALA A 17 -24.56 -13.21 -0.20
C ALA A 17 -23.90 -12.06 0.60
N ALA A 18 -22.74 -12.32 1.21
CA ALA A 18 -21.99 -11.32 1.97
C ALA A 18 -21.51 -10.17 1.08
N ALA A 19 -21.05 -10.46 -0.15
CA ALA A 19 -20.62 -9.43 -1.10
C ALA A 19 -21.77 -8.50 -1.50
N ARG A 20 -22.97 -9.05 -1.73
CA ARG A 20 -24.17 -8.25 -2.00
C ARG A 20 -24.58 -7.40 -0.80
N ALA A 21 -24.47 -7.95 0.41
CA ALA A 21 -24.78 -7.22 1.65
C ALA A 21 -23.80 -6.07 1.88
N HIS A 22 -22.50 -6.30 1.67
CA HIS A 22 -21.46 -5.27 1.75
C HIS A 22 -21.71 -4.14 0.76
N LEU A 23 -21.98 -4.44 -0.52
CA LEU A 23 -22.33 -3.40 -1.50
C LEU A 23 -23.57 -2.60 -1.11
N ALA A 24 -24.59 -3.26 -0.53
CA ALA A 24 -25.79 -2.58 -0.05
C ALA A 24 -25.48 -1.62 1.12
N ALA A 25 -24.64 -2.04 2.06
CA ALA A 25 -24.18 -1.20 3.17
C ALA A 25 -23.38 0.01 2.68
N VAL A 26 -22.42 -0.21 1.78
CA VAL A 26 -21.61 0.88 1.17
C VAL A 26 -22.50 1.90 0.46
N ARG A 27 -23.50 1.45 -0.31
CA ARG A 27 -24.45 2.35 -0.97
C ARG A 27 -25.30 3.14 0.02
N ALA A 28 -25.69 2.53 1.13
CA ALA A 28 -26.48 3.18 2.17
C ALA A 28 -25.68 4.19 3.01
N ALA A 29 -24.35 4.02 3.08
CA ALA A 29 -23.47 4.92 3.81
C ALA A 29 -23.22 6.26 3.10
N GLU A 30 -23.57 6.39 1.81
CA GLU A 30 -23.49 7.64 1.03
C GLU A 30 -22.14 8.37 1.12
N GLY A 31 -21.03 7.62 1.24
CA GLY A 31 -19.67 8.18 1.30
C GLY A 31 -19.18 8.56 2.71
N ARG A 32 -19.90 8.18 3.78
CA ARG A 32 -19.38 8.26 5.15
C ARG A 32 -18.17 7.32 5.30
N ILE A 33 -17.11 7.84 5.90
CA ILE A 33 -15.80 7.16 6.01
C ILE A 33 -15.80 6.15 7.18
N ASP A 34 -16.69 6.31 8.17
CA ASP A 34 -16.79 5.45 9.36
C ASP A 34 -18.25 5.02 9.62
N ASP A 35 -18.76 4.08 8.82
CA ASP A 35 -20.11 3.52 9.02
C ASP A 35 -20.02 2.08 9.58
N ASP A 36 -20.50 1.89 10.80
CA ASP A 36 -20.50 0.59 11.49
C ASP A 36 -21.13 -0.54 10.65
N ASN A 37 -22.15 -0.24 9.84
CA ASN A 37 -22.80 -1.26 9.02
C ASN A 37 -21.93 -1.68 7.84
N VAL A 38 -21.16 -0.74 7.28
CA VAL A 38 -20.18 -1.03 6.22
C VAL A 38 -19.09 -1.90 6.80
N TRP A 39 -18.56 -1.54 7.97
CA TRP A 39 -17.56 -2.31 8.68
C TRP A 39 -18.01 -3.74 8.99
N GLN A 40 -19.18 -3.90 9.62
CA GLN A 40 -19.71 -5.24 9.94
C GLN A 40 -19.97 -6.08 8.68
N ALA A 41 -20.45 -5.47 7.60
CA ALA A 41 -20.65 -6.18 6.34
C ALA A 41 -19.32 -6.54 5.64
N TYR A 42 -18.28 -5.72 5.81
CA TYR A 42 -16.92 -6.00 5.37
C TYR A 42 -16.34 -7.22 6.10
N VAL A 43 -16.40 -7.24 7.44
CA VAL A 43 -15.95 -8.37 8.26
C VAL A 43 -16.67 -9.67 7.86
N ALA A 44 -17.99 -9.59 7.66
CA ALA A 44 -18.78 -10.74 7.22
C ALA A 44 -18.36 -11.26 5.84
N LEU A 45 -18.07 -10.37 4.88
CA LEU A 45 -17.55 -10.74 3.57
C LEU A 45 -16.16 -11.39 3.68
N ASN A 46 -15.25 -10.77 4.42
CA ASN A 46 -13.90 -11.28 4.62
C ASN A 46 -13.93 -12.72 5.18
N ASN A 47 -14.68 -12.93 6.27
CA ASN A 47 -14.73 -14.23 6.94
C ASN A 47 -15.46 -15.29 6.11
N ALA A 48 -16.44 -14.90 5.30
CA ALA A 48 -17.06 -15.81 4.34
C ALA A 48 -16.05 -16.23 3.26
N SER A 49 -15.25 -15.30 2.75
CA SER A 49 -14.20 -15.56 1.76
C SER A 49 -13.14 -16.50 2.32
N PHE A 50 -12.61 -16.22 3.52
CA PHE A 50 -11.65 -17.10 4.20
C PHE A 50 -12.18 -18.53 4.38
N ALA A 51 -13.42 -18.66 4.86
CA ALA A 51 -14.02 -19.98 5.07
C ALA A 51 -14.28 -20.75 3.78
N TYR A 52 -14.53 -20.05 2.66
CA TYR A 52 -14.64 -20.68 1.35
C TYR A 52 -13.28 -21.12 0.80
N ASP A 53 -12.25 -20.29 0.97
CA ASP A 53 -10.88 -20.58 0.57
C ASP A 53 -10.34 -21.85 1.26
N GLU A 54 -10.49 -21.96 2.58
CA GLU A 54 -10.09 -23.14 3.36
C GLU A 54 -10.79 -24.43 2.87
N GLN A 55 -12.07 -24.34 2.51
CA GLN A 55 -12.81 -25.48 1.98
C GLN A 55 -12.38 -25.86 0.55
N LEU A 56 -12.03 -24.86 -0.27
CA LEU A 56 -11.52 -25.07 -1.61
C LEU A 56 -10.15 -25.77 -1.56
N LEU A 57 -9.30 -25.34 -0.63
CA LEU A 57 -7.99 -25.92 -0.38
C LEU A 57 -8.10 -27.37 0.10
N ASP A 58 -8.97 -27.67 1.07
CA ASP A 58 -9.19 -29.05 1.55
C ASP A 58 -9.76 -29.96 0.46
N ALA A 59 -10.73 -29.48 -0.32
CA ALA A 59 -11.41 -30.30 -1.32
C ALA A 59 -10.60 -30.52 -2.61
N TYR A 60 -9.82 -29.53 -3.04
CA TYR A 60 -9.18 -29.52 -4.37
C TYR A 60 -7.70 -29.14 -4.36
N GLY A 61 -7.14 -28.68 -3.23
CA GLY A 61 -5.77 -28.17 -3.18
C GLY A 61 -5.59 -26.83 -3.89
N GLU A 62 -6.68 -26.10 -4.13
CA GLU A 62 -6.73 -24.83 -4.84
C GLU A 62 -7.11 -23.71 -3.89
N VAL A 63 -6.70 -22.48 -4.20
CA VAL A 63 -7.01 -21.27 -3.43
C VAL A 63 -7.71 -20.24 -4.31
N THR A 64 -8.43 -19.33 -3.68
CA THR A 64 -8.98 -18.15 -4.31
C THR A 64 -7.87 -17.15 -4.65
N PRO A 65 -8.05 -16.31 -5.69
CA PRO A 65 -7.02 -15.36 -6.11
C PRO A 65 -6.88 -14.16 -5.16
N TRP A 66 -7.76 -14.00 -4.17
CA TRP A 66 -7.64 -12.97 -3.13
C TRP A 66 -7.32 -13.65 -1.79
N ASP A 67 -6.11 -13.40 -1.29
CA ASP A 67 -5.63 -13.96 -0.01
C ASP A 67 -6.11 -13.08 1.15
N VAL A 68 -6.90 -13.66 2.05
CA VAL A 68 -7.48 -12.97 3.20
C VAL A 68 -7.30 -13.81 4.46
N GLU A 69 -7.05 -13.15 5.60
CA GLU A 69 -7.04 -13.81 6.91
C GLU A 69 -8.39 -13.64 7.60
N SER A 70 -8.80 -14.58 8.46
CA SER A 70 -9.99 -14.41 9.28
C SER A 70 -9.86 -13.20 10.21
N ILE A 71 -10.90 -12.39 10.29
CA ILE A 71 -11.01 -11.25 11.19
C ILE A 71 -11.84 -11.67 12.40
N ASP A 72 -11.27 -11.57 13.61
CA ASP A 72 -12.06 -11.68 14.83
C ASP A 72 -12.88 -10.39 15.00
N PRO A 73 -14.22 -10.43 14.94
CA PRO A 73 -15.05 -9.23 15.02
C PRO A 73 -14.88 -8.48 16.35
N ASP A 74 -14.57 -9.17 17.45
CA ASP A 74 -14.39 -8.55 18.76
C ASP A 74 -12.99 -7.89 18.87
N GLU A 75 -11.95 -8.48 18.26
CA GLU A 75 -10.59 -7.89 18.21
C GLU A 75 -10.47 -6.78 17.15
N ALA A 76 -11.26 -6.87 16.08
CA ALA A 76 -11.18 -5.93 14.97
C ALA A 76 -11.85 -4.59 15.29
N ASP A 77 -12.88 -4.57 16.13
CA ASP A 77 -13.41 -3.32 16.70
C ASP A 77 -12.37 -2.61 17.59
N GLU A 78 -11.47 -3.34 18.27
CA GLU A 78 -10.35 -2.75 19.02
C GLU A 78 -9.19 -2.28 18.13
N ARG A 79 -9.00 -2.93 16.98
CA ARG A 79 -7.88 -2.66 16.05
C ARG A 79 -8.21 -1.62 14.97
N PHE A 80 -9.48 -1.51 14.57
CA PHE A 80 -9.95 -0.64 13.49
C PHE A 80 -11.05 0.34 13.92
N GLY A 81 -11.71 0.11 15.06
CA GLY A 81 -12.46 1.15 15.74
C GLY A 81 -11.47 2.19 16.21
N GLY A 82 -11.28 3.24 15.41
CA GLY A 82 -10.36 4.32 15.70
C GLY A 82 -10.52 4.80 17.13
N ALA A 83 -9.45 5.31 17.73
CA ALA A 83 -9.43 5.88 19.08
C ALA A 83 -10.31 7.16 19.21
N GLU A 84 -11.46 7.24 18.55
CA GLU A 84 -12.45 8.27 18.72
C GLU A 84 -13.12 8.10 20.08
N GLY A 85 -12.94 9.11 20.93
CA GLY A 85 -13.56 9.18 22.26
C GLY A 85 -12.65 8.72 23.41
N VAL A 86 -11.47 8.16 23.14
CA VAL A 86 -10.43 8.04 24.17
C VAL A 86 -9.76 9.40 24.27
N GLU A 87 -10.09 10.16 25.31
CA GLU A 87 -9.36 11.38 25.67
C GLU A 87 -7.93 10.95 25.99
N ALA A 88 -7.04 10.98 24.99
CA ALA A 88 -5.70 10.46 25.23
C ALA A 88 -5.04 11.33 26.30
N THR A 89 -4.48 10.67 27.30
CA THR A 89 -3.91 11.29 28.49
C THR A 89 -2.38 11.21 28.48
N ASP A 90 -1.83 10.73 27.37
CA ASP A 90 -0.40 10.48 27.24
C ASP A 90 0.42 11.78 27.26
N PRO A 91 1.54 11.81 28.02
CA PRO A 91 2.37 13.00 28.19
C PRO A 91 3.37 13.23 27.03
N HIS A 92 3.34 12.40 25.97
CA HIS A 92 4.31 12.42 24.87
C HIS A 92 3.69 12.95 23.56
N PRO A 93 4.49 13.53 22.64
CA PRO A 93 4.00 14.05 21.36
C PRO A 93 3.33 12.94 20.55
N ARG A 94 2.13 13.24 20.00
CA ARG A 94 1.28 12.27 19.28
C ARG A 94 1.56 12.19 17.78
N VAL A 95 2.42 13.06 17.28
CA VAL A 95 2.66 13.17 15.85
C VAL A 95 4.03 12.59 15.55
N VAL A 96 4.04 11.63 14.64
CA VAL A 96 5.26 11.04 14.09
C VAL A 96 5.33 11.46 12.63
N SER A 97 6.49 11.95 12.21
CA SER A 97 6.82 12.19 10.82
C SER A 97 7.72 11.06 10.33
N VAL A 98 7.32 10.43 9.23
CA VAL A 98 8.15 9.48 8.48
C VAL A 98 8.53 10.14 7.17
N ARG A 99 9.82 10.32 6.93
CA ARG A 99 10.36 10.89 5.71
C ARG A 99 11.24 9.86 5.03
N GLN A 100 11.02 9.66 3.74
CA GLN A 100 11.78 8.71 2.94
C GLN A 100 12.42 9.41 1.75
N ARG A 101 13.66 9.05 1.46
CA ARG A 101 14.34 9.38 0.22
C ARG A 101 14.81 8.07 -0.41
N ARG A 102 14.50 7.88 -1.68
CA ARG A 102 15.02 6.78 -2.50
C ARG A 102 15.68 7.36 -3.73
N ASP A 103 16.92 6.96 -3.97
CA ASP A 103 17.60 7.30 -5.20
C ASP A 103 17.45 6.12 -6.17
N TYR A 104 17.30 6.41 -7.46
CA TYR A 104 17.17 5.39 -8.51
C TYR A 104 18.11 5.70 -9.67
N ARG A 105 18.66 4.65 -10.27
CA ARG A 105 19.27 4.71 -11.60
C ARG A 105 18.22 4.32 -12.63
N VAL A 106 18.19 5.02 -13.76
CA VAL A 106 17.37 4.66 -14.93
C VAL A 106 18.28 4.00 -15.97
N PRO A 107 18.32 2.66 -16.08
CA PRO A 107 19.22 1.99 -17.02
C PRO A 107 18.85 2.26 -18.47
N SER A 108 17.55 2.44 -18.76
CA SER A 108 17.03 2.70 -20.10
C SER A 108 15.86 3.67 -20.06
N VAL A 109 16.11 4.93 -20.44
CA VAL A 109 15.08 5.97 -20.53
C VAL A 109 13.94 5.54 -21.46
N SER A 110 14.25 4.95 -22.61
CA SER A 110 13.22 4.51 -23.55
C SER A 110 12.37 3.35 -23.01
N ALA A 111 12.90 2.51 -22.11
CA ALA A 111 12.09 1.49 -21.44
C ALA A 111 11.16 2.13 -20.42
N LEU A 112 11.69 3.04 -19.59
CA LEU A 112 10.91 3.77 -18.60
C LEU A 112 9.74 4.54 -19.24
N LEU A 113 9.98 5.23 -20.36
CA LEU A 113 8.93 5.94 -21.09
C LEU A 113 7.82 5.00 -21.58
N ARG A 114 8.19 3.81 -22.10
CA ARG A 114 7.19 2.81 -22.52
C ARG A 114 6.37 2.26 -21.34
N ALA A 115 7.01 2.04 -20.20
CA ALA A 115 6.32 1.60 -18.98
C ALA A 115 5.32 2.66 -18.50
N ALA A 116 5.72 3.92 -18.47
CA ALA A 116 4.83 5.04 -18.13
C ALA A 116 3.68 5.21 -19.12
N GLU A 117 3.92 5.09 -20.44
CA GLU A 117 2.86 5.14 -21.45
C GLU A 117 1.87 3.97 -21.31
N ALA A 118 2.34 2.80 -20.89
CA ALA A 118 1.46 1.68 -20.59
C ALA A 118 0.57 1.98 -19.38
N ALA A 119 1.17 2.43 -18.27
CA ALA A 119 0.47 2.82 -17.05
C ALA A 119 -0.59 3.91 -17.32
N ARG A 120 -0.24 4.96 -18.08
CA ARG A 120 -1.17 6.04 -18.48
C ARG A 120 -2.38 5.51 -19.25
N ARG A 121 -2.18 4.54 -20.16
CA ARG A 121 -3.26 3.97 -20.98
C ARG A 121 -4.24 3.13 -20.15
N GLU A 122 -3.79 2.50 -19.08
CA GLU A 122 -4.66 1.73 -18.17
C GLU A 122 -5.59 2.64 -17.36
N GLY A 123 -5.18 3.88 -17.08
CA GLY A 123 -5.96 4.86 -16.31
C GLY A 123 -6.92 5.74 -17.13
N ILE A 124 -6.84 5.72 -18.46
CA ILE A 124 -7.63 6.61 -19.34
C ILE A 124 -8.70 5.80 -20.10
N PRO A 125 -9.96 6.27 -20.17
CA PRO A 125 -10.99 5.63 -20.98
C PRO A 125 -10.57 5.48 -22.45
N GLU A 126 -10.91 4.34 -23.08
CA GLU A 126 -10.48 3.98 -24.44
C GLU A 126 -10.81 5.02 -25.55
N GLU A 127 -11.67 6.00 -25.27
CA GLU A 127 -12.10 7.03 -26.22
C GLU A 127 -11.10 8.20 -26.35
N ASP A 128 -10.13 8.32 -25.43
CA ASP A 128 -9.11 9.39 -25.44
C ASP A 128 -7.72 8.83 -25.82
N GLU A 129 -7.04 9.46 -26.78
CA GLU A 129 -5.62 9.19 -27.05
C GLU A 129 -4.76 9.95 -26.03
N PRO A 130 -4.01 9.26 -25.14
CA PRO A 130 -3.13 9.95 -24.20
C PRO A 130 -2.04 10.73 -24.92
N ALA A 131 -1.73 11.92 -24.41
CA ALA A 131 -0.52 12.62 -24.80
C ALA A 131 0.72 11.72 -24.57
N PRO A 132 1.78 11.85 -25.39
CA PRO A 132 3.04 11.13 -25.14
C PRO A 132 3.68 11.57 -23.82
N VAL A 133 4.44 10.68 -23.20
CA VAL A 133 5.28 10.99 -22.04
C VAL A 133 6.65 11.45 -22.55
N GLU A 134 7.05 12.69 -22.25
CA GLU A 134 8.19 13.33 -22.93
C GLU A 134 9.48 13.36 -22.08
N GLY A 135 9.45 12.83 -20.84
CA GLY A 135 10.64 12.83 -19.97
C GLY A 135 10.63 11.82 -18.82
N VAL A 136 11.81 11.64 -18.20
CA VAL A 136 12.00 10.73 -17.06
C VAL A 136 11.15 11.14 -15.86
N GLY A 137 11.14 12.44 -15.52
CA GLY A 137 10.35 12.94 -14.40
C GLY A 137 8.85 12.74 -14.61
N GLU A 138 8.36 13.02 -15.82
CA GLU A 138 6.96 12.74 -16.19
C GLU A 138 6.67 11.24 -16.11
N ALA A 139 7.57 10.39 -16.62
CA ALA A 139 7.39 8.94 -16.56
C ALA A 139 7.27 8.41 -15.12
N VAL A 140 8.09 8.91 -14.20
CA VAL A 140 8.01 8.56 -12.77
C VAL A 140 6.69 9.05 -12.16
N LEU A 141 6.24 10.25 -12.51
CA LEU A 141 4.95 10.79 -12.06
C LEU A 141 3.78 9.94 -12.57
N GLU A 142 3.80 9.49 -13.82
CA GLU A 142 2.76 8.62 -14.38
C GLU A 142 2.69 7.28 -13.65
N LEU A 143 3.84 6.67 -13.35
CA LEU A 143 3.88 5.43 -12.57
C LEU A 143 3.25 5.65 -11.18
N LEU A 144 3.61 6.72 -10.48
CA LEU A 144 3.01 7.06 -9.18
C LEU A 144 1.49 7.31 -9.25
N GLN A 145 1.03 8.01 -10.30
CA GLN A 145 -0.39 8.32 -10.49
C GLN A 145 -1.23 7.11 -10.87
N SER A 146 -0.64 6.13 -11.57
CA SER A 146 -1.30 4.86 -11.89
C SER A 146 -1.46 3.93 -10.68
N GLY A 147 -0.66 4.15 -9.63
CA GLY A 147 -0.76 3.43 -8.37
C GLY A 147 -1.85 3.97 -7.43
N ASP A 148 -1.88 3.45 -6.22
CA ASP A 148 -2.71 3.92 -5.10
C ASP A 148 -2.09 5.13 -4.35
N GLY A 149 -1.09 5.79 -4.96
CA GLY A 149 -0.27 6.82 -4.33
C GLY A 149 0.88 6.28 -3.48
N SER A 150 1.06 4.95 -3.38
CA SER A 150 2.22 4.33 -2.74
C SER A 150 3.48 4.42 -3.60
N LEU A 151 4.64 4.43 -2.92
CA LEU A 151 5.95 4.33 -3.58
C LEU A 151 6.21 2.94 -4.18
N SER A 152 5.41 1.92 -3.87
CA SER A 152 5.52 0.59 -4.49
C SER A 152 5.28 0.61 -6.01
N ALA A 153 4.61 1.64 -6.53
CA ALA A 153 4.47 1.84 -7.97
C ALA A 153 5.81 2.09 -8.69
N LEU A 154 6.87 2.42 -7.95
CA LEU A 154 8.22 2.62 -8.48
C LEU A 154 9.08 1.34 -8.45
N ASP A 155 8.56 0.22 -7.95
CA ASP A 155 9.26 -1.06 -7.90
C ASP A 155 9.17 -1.78 -9.26
N VAL A 156 9.66 -1.11 -10.31
CA VAL A 156 9.63 -1.56 -11.72
C VAL A 156 11.05 -1.87 -12.22
N PRO A 157 11.23 -2.79 -13.19
CA PRO A 157 12.55 -3.16 -13.68
C PRO A 157 13.29 -2.00 -14.39
N GLU A 158 12.58 -0.96 -14.81
CA GLU A 158 13.14 0.25 -15.41
C GLU A 158 13.80 1.20 -14.41
N LEU A 159 13.60 1.00 -13.11
CA LEU A 159 14.19 1.76 -12.01
C LEU A 159 15.05 0.84 -11.15
N GLU A 160 16.36 1.00 -11.23
CA GLU A 160 17.29 0.26 -10.38
C GLU A 160 17.46 1.04 -9.06
N PRO A 161 17.09 0.48 -7.90
CA PRO A 161 17.24 1.18 -6.63
C PRO A 161 18.71 1.42 -6.31
N LEU A 162 19.00 2.62 -5.82
CA LEU A 162 20.26 2.98 -5.19
C LEU A 162 20.05 3.07 -3.67
N ASP A 163 20.96 3.73 -2.97
CA ASP A 163 20.78 3.96 -1.54
C ASP A 163 19.52 4.80 -1.26
N GLY A 164 18.85 4.46 -0.18
CA GLY A 164 17.73 5.19 0.38
C GLY A 164 17.90 5.40 1.87
N VAL A 165 17.04 6.22 2.44
CA VAL A 165 16.96 6.42 3.89
C VAL A 165 15.53 6.69 4.30
N VAL A 166 15.14 6.06 5.41
CA VAL A 166 13.90 6.34 6.12
C VAL A 166 14.24 6.95 7.47
N MET A 167 13.69 8.13 7.71
CA MET A 167 13.86 8.89 8.95
C MET A 167 12.53 8.97 9.67
N VAL A 168 12.51 8.57 10.94
CA VAL A 168 11.32 8.63 11.80
C VAL A 168 11.60 9.63 12.90
N SER A 169 10.76 10.66 13.00
CA SER A 169 10.88 11.71 14.02
C SER A 169 9.57 11.90 14.77
N GLU A 170 9.66 12.12 16.07
CA GLU A 170 8.56 12.72 16.83
C GLU A 170 8.55 14.21 16.57
N VAL A 171 7.38 14.75 16.23
CA VAL A 171 7.21 16.15 15.84
C VAL A 171 6.12 16.82 16.69
N GLY A 172 6.25 18.13 16.88
CA GLY A 172 5.28 18.91 17.66
C GLY A 172 3.98 19.21 16.91
N THR A 173 4.02 19.24 15.58
CA THR A 173 2.88 19.61 14.72
C THR A 173 2.96 18.83 13.41
N ALA A 174 1.80 18.44 12.87
CA ALA A 174 1.73 17.81 11.57
C ALA A 174 2.13 18.78 10.45
N VAL A 175 2.60 18.25 9.32
CA VAL A 175 2.91 19.09 8.15
C VAL A 175 1.63 19.72 7.61
N ASP A 176 1.66 21.03 7.39
CA ASP A 176 0.59 21.77 6.73
C ASP A 176 1.01 22.07 5.29
N LEU A 177 0.58 21.24 4.34
CA LEU A 177 0.98 21.35 2.94
C LEU A 177 0.51 22.65 2.29
N GLU A 178 -0.59 23.25 2.76
CA GLU A 178 -1.10 24.53 2.25
C GLU A 178 -0.22 25.73 2.64
N SER A 179 0.69 25.52 3.61
CA SER A 179 1.63 26.55 4.06
C SER A 179 2.89 26.67 3.21
N PHE A 180 3.09 25.75 2.26
CA PHE A 180 4.24 25.73 1.34
C PHE A 180 3.81 26.08 -0.08
N ASP A 181 4.73 26.68 -0.85
CA ASP A 181 4.52 26.86 -2.29
C ASP A 181 4.64 25.49 -3.01
N ASP A 182 3.83 25.26 -4.05
CA ASP A 182 3.81 24.00 -4.81
C ASP A 182 5.18 23.62 -5.41
N ASP A 183 6.05 24.61 -5.63
CA ASP A 183 7.39 24.43 -6.18
C ASP A 183 8.50 24.42 -5.13
N ASP A 184 8.19 24.45 -3.83
CA ASP A 184 9.17 24.31 -2.74
C ASP A 184 9.58 22.84 -2.56
N PRO A 185 10.79 22.43 -3.00
CA PRO A 185 11.19 21.04 -2.98
C PRO A 185 11.77 20.62 -1.61
N VAL A 186 11.93 21.55 -0.67
CA VAL A 186 12.64 21.32 0.61
C VAL A 186 11.72 21.50 1.80
N GLY A 187 10.85 22.52 1.78
CA GLY A 187 10.01 22.92 2.91
C GLY A 187 9.30 21.76 3.60
N PRO A 188 8.47 20.96 2.90
CA PRO A 188 7.74 19.84 3.49
C PRO A 188 8.64 18.76 4.13
N PHE A 189 9.89 18.65 3.66
CA PHE A 189 10.85 17.65 4.12
C PHE A 189 11.77 18.15 5.24
N GLN A 190 11.80 19.45 5.50
CA GLN A 190 12.70 20.04 6.49
C GLN A 190 12.19 19.75 7.92
N PRO A 191 13.00 19.12 8.80
CA PRO A 191 12.62 18.97 10.19
C PRO A 191 12.71 20.30 10.95
N ALA A 192 11.79 20.51 11.88
CA ALA A 192 11.80 21.64 12.80
C ALA A 192 12.94 21.50 13.82
N ALA A 193 13.32 22.61 14.47
CA ALA A 193 14.43 22.62 15.42
C ALA A 193 14.18 21.78 16.68
N ASP A 194 12.90 21.56 17.02
CA ASP A 194 12.42 20.79 18.14
C ASP A 194 11.97 19.36 17.77
N ASP A 195 12.01 19.00 16.47
CA ASP A 195 11.75 17.64 16.03
C ASP A 195 12.80 16.69 16.59
N ARG A 196 12.35 15.57 17.15
CA ARG A 196 13.21 14.55 17.75
C ARG A 196 13.32 13.36 16.81
N LEU A 197 14.49 13.17 16.20
CA LEU A 197 14.79 11.96 15.45
C LEU A 197 14.79 10.75 16.38
N VAL A 198 13.89 9.80 16.14
CA VAL A 198 13.75 8.57 16.93
C VAL A 198 14.34 7.35 16.22
N GLY A 199 14.38 7.37 14.89
CA GLY A 199 14.89 6.25 14.11
C GLY A 199 15.43 6.68 12.75
N ARG A 200 16.46 5.97 12.30
CA ARG A 200 17.00 6.04 10.95
C ARG A 200 17.22 4.63 10.46
N LEU A 201 16.68 4.31 9.29
CA LEU A 201 16.92 3.09 8.57
C LEU A 201 17.58 3.45 7.24
N ASP A 202 18.79 2.94 7.02
CA ASP A 202 19.48 3.07 5.75
C ASP A 202 19.03 1.91 4.84
N GLU A 203 18.50 2.24 3.67
CA GLU A 203 18.08 1.27 2.65
C GLU A 203 19.26 1.08 1.69
N HIS A 204 19.81 -0.12 1.64
CA HIS A 204 20.84 -0.50 0.67
C HIS A 204 20.29 -1.61 -0.22
N PRO A 205 20.40 -1.50 -1.56
CA PRO A 205 20.15 -2.63 -2.44
C PRO A 205 21.11 -3.76 -2.04
N PHE A 206 20.62 -4.99 -1.88
CA PHE A 206 21.48 -6.14 -1.64
C PHE A 206 22.45 -6.27 -2.83
N LEU A 207 23.72 -5.91 -2.63
CA LEU A 207 24.80 -6.30 -3.52
C LEU A 207 25.18 -7.75 -3.16
N ASP A 208 25.19 -8.64 -4.15
CA ASP A 208 25.63 -10.03 -3.97
C ASP A 208 27.02 -10.05 -3.29
N LEU A 209 27.11 -10.69 -2.12
CA LEU A 209 28.29 -10.75 -1.25
C LEU A 209 29.43 -11.64 -1.80
N ASP A 210 29.56 -11.80 -3.13
CA ASP A 210 30.37 -12.86 -3.75
C ASP A 210 31.66 -12.37 -4.46
N GLU A 211 32.06 -11.09 -4.38
CA GLU A 211 33.27 -10.60 -5.08
C GLU A 211 34.43 -10.05 -4.21
N GLU A 212 34.38 -10.12 -2.86
CA GLU A 212 35.42 -9.51 -2.01
C GLU A 212 36.42 -10.45 -1.29
N HIS A 213 36.52 -11.73 -1.66
CA HIS A 213 37.55 -12.62 -1.08
C HIS A 213 38.32 -13.44 -2.13
N ASP A 214 39.17 -12.81 -2.97
CA ASP A 214 40.30 -13.57 -3.55
C ASP A 214 41.51 -12.73 -4.05
N HIS A 215 41.77 -11.57 -3.45
CA HIS A 215 42.99 -10.82 -3.72
C HIS A 215 43.66 -10.32 -2.44
N ASP A 216 44.25 -11.25 -1.67
CA ASP A 216 45.54 -11.00 -1.00
C ASP A 216 46.07 -12.23 -0.26
N HIS A 217 46.72 -13.14 -0.99
CA HIS A 217 47.79 -13.97 -0.41
C HIS A 217 48.90 -14.18 -1.45
N ALA A 218 49.70 -13.13 -1.65
CA ALA A 218 51.05 -13.25 -2.17
C ALA A 218 52.03 -12.70 -1.13
N HIS A 219 52.55 -13.58 -0.27
CA HIS A 219 53.87 -13.44 0.35
C HIS A 219 54.42 -14.80 0.81
#